data_AF-A0AAQ3KMM7-F1
#
_entry.id   AF-A0AAQ3KMM7-F1
#
_cell.length_a   1.000
_cell.length_b   1.000
_cell.length_c   1.000
_cell.angle_alpha   90.00
_cell.angle_beta   90.00
_cell.angle_gamma   90.00
#
_symmetry.space_group_name_H-M   'P 1'
#
loop_
_entity.id
_entity.type
_entity.pdbx_description
1 polymer ?
#
loop_
_entity_poly.entity_id
_entity_poly.type
_entity_poly.pdbx_seq_one_letter_code
_entity_poly.pdbx_strand_id
1 'polypeptide(L)'
;MVQQFPTQRGRHARSSCPELCLHKLSVSFLLAIFRAEREREREREREREMESKAVLLVAALLLLSSFVVTNGASAEASSAGIGPLLVTKENRKTLASTDAGNITAVDVRDGYRGTYHLQFITMKPSTLFLPVLLHADAVLYVHSGSGRVSYFSEEDSDKTEHVDVEHGDIYRLEKGDVFYVESSPAPAREELSIHVIFNVEDAENTKELSLAAYSSVSDLVRDFDDRVLQKTFGVSKETIKAIKREENPPPIVAYRHMNEMETPNWGERLFGTLRGIRMPANDDIFNKKKKKKKKESDKKGAFNFYKAKRDYENCNGWTTALSSKGLKDMKNSGFGAFMVNLNKGSMVGPHWNPSATEIDVVINGNGVVQVGCASKASGESDDSIRCEEATFRVKEGDLLVVPKFRPVSQIAYNNGSLVFVGLSTHAAGKSSPQFLAGKKSFLQNIDREILAMAFNVRKVTITDLLLSLGEPMLLECTSCAEELDRKMEEQPQREEHRGDDEEEKEKGRGGEPEEGEAEPAEREEEEEEPREREQGGEEEEERAASETEDRARGQGRN
;
A
#
# COMPACT_ATOMS: atom_id res chain seq x y z
N MET A 1 -24.13 57.67 -15.08
CA MET A 1 -23.82 58.76 -14.12
C MET A 1 -22.34 58.60 -13.77
N VAL A 2 -21.37 59.19 -14.47
CA VAL A 2 -21.09 60.62 -14.72
C VAL A 2 -20.98 61.42 -13.43
N GLN A 3 -19.76 61.86 -13.10
CA GLN A 3 -19.33 63.23 -12.78
C GLN A 3 -17.94 63.18 -12.09
N GLN A 4 -16.96 64.05 -12.32
CA GLN A 4 -16.70 65.09 -13.32
C GLN A 4 -15.26 65.62 -13.11
N PHE A 5 -14.68 66.19 -14.18
CA PHE A 5 -13.39 66.90 -14.31
C PHE A 5 -13.24 68.18 -13.43
N PRO A 6 -12.04 68.82 -13.37
CA PRO A 6 -11.63 69.88 -14.33
C PRO A 6 -10.11 69.84 -14.71
N THR A 7 -9.69 69.79 -15.97
CA THR A 7 -9.30 70.90 -16.90
C THR A 7 -8.81 72.25 -16.32
N GLN A 8 -7.59 72.67 -16.69
CA GLN A 8 -7.29 74.04 -17.19
C GLN A 8 -6.00 74.10 -18.06
N ARG A 9 -6.17 74.65 -19.28
CA ARG A 9 -5.41 75.73 -20.01
C ARG A 9 -3.87 75.69 -19.98
N GLY A 10 -3.11 75.84 -21.08
CA GLY A 10 -3.36 76.36 -22.43
C GLY A 10 -2.61 77.69 -22.67
N ARG A 11 -1.89 77.77 -23.81
CA ARG A 11 -1.26 78.96 -24.52
C ARG A 11 0.21 79.27 -24.17
N HIS A 12 1.10 79.72 -25.06
CA HIS A 12 1.11 80.20 -26.46
C HIS A 12 2.59 80.07 -26.95
N ALA A 13 2.88 79.50 -28.14
CA ALA A 13 3.13 80.16 -29.43
C ALA A 13 4.54 80.76 -29.67
N ARG A 14 5.20 80.24 -30.73
CA ARG A 14 6.10 80.89 -31.72
C ARG A 14 7.43 81.46 -31.15
N SER A 15 8.59 81.44 -31.81
CA SER A 15 8.96 81.38 -33.23
C SER A 15 10.48 81.22 -33.35
N SER A 16 10.92 80.82 -34.55
CA SER A 16 12.18 81.19 -35.21
C SER A 16 13.42 80.32 -34.98
N CYS A 17 13.92 79.79 -36.11
CA CYS A 17 15.31 79.40 -36.34
C CYS A 17 16.30 80.46 -35.83
N PRO A 18 17.52 80.03 -35.50
CA PRO A 18 18.58 80.28 -36.48
C PRO A 18 19.50 79.08 -36.72
N GLU A 19 20.05 79.09 -37.93
CA GLU A 19 21.19 78.32 -38.40
C GLU A 19 22.48 78.51 -37.58
N LEU A 20 23.36 77.51 -37.73
CA LEU A 20 24.82 77.52 -37.56
C LEU A 20 25.42 77.81 -36.16
N CYS A 21 26.07 76.77 -35.60
CA CYS A 21 27.52 76.80 -35.35
C CYS A 21 28.04 75.43 -34.84
N LEU A 22 28.74 74.71 -35.70
CA LEU A 22 29.71 73.68 -35.33
C LEU A 22 30.96 74.36 -34.77
N HIS A 23 31.39 74.05 -33.54
CA HIS A 23 32.76 73.63 -33.24
C HIS A 23 33.05 73.36 -31.75
N LYS A 24 33.83 72.28 -31.52
CA LYS A 24 34.67 71.95 -30.35
C LYS A 24 33.98 71.29 -29.14
N LEU A 25 33.64 70.00 -29.30
CA LEU A 25 33.65 69.07 -28.17
C LEU A 25 35.10 68.78 -27.79
N SER A 26 35.49 69.15 -26.56
CA SER A 26 36.81 68.87 -26.00
C SER A 26 37.05 67.35 -25.90
N VAL A 27 38.28 66.89 -26.16
CA VAL A 27 38.71 65.49 -26.00
C VAL A 27 38.35 64.95 -24.60
N SER A 28 38.34 65.82 -23.57
CA SER A 28 37.92 65.47 -22.21
C SER A 28 36.44 65.06 -22.11
N PHE A 29 35.57 65.64 -22.93
CA PHE A 29 34.14 65.32 -22.95
C PHE A 29 33.88 63.98 -23.67
N LEU A 30 34.61 63.71 -24.76
CA LEU A 30 34.56 62.42 -25.45
C LEU A 30 35.13 61.28 -24.58
N LEU A 31 36.20 61.53 -23.83
CA LEU A 31 36.74 60.58 -22.85
C LEU A 31 35.77 60.32 -21.69
N ALA A 32 35.03 61.33 -21.23
CA ALA A 32 34.02 61.18 -20.20
C ALA A 32 32.83 60.33 -20.68
N ILE A 33 32.37 60.53 -21.92
CA ILE A 33 31.33 59.70 -22.55
C ILE A 33 31.81 58.26 -22.69
N PHE A 34 33.01 58.02 -23.24
CA PHE A 34 33.57 56.67 -23.37
C PHE A 34 33.75 55.97 -22.01
N ARG A 35 34.13 56.71 -20.96
CA ARG A 35 34.27 56.16 -19.61
C ARG A 35 32.91 55.79 -19.00
N ALA A 36 31.91 56.64 -19.18
CA ALA A 36 30.54 56.39 -18.74
C ALA A 36 29.87 55.23 -19.51
N GLU A 37 30.15 55.11 -20.81
CA GLU A 37 29.64 54.03 -21.65
C GLU A 37 30.28 52.69 -21.28
N ARG A 38 31.59 52.69 -20.99
CA ARG A 38 32.31 51.50 -20.50
C ARG A 38 31.90 51.07 -19.09
N GLU A 39 31.52 52.01 -18.23
CA GLU A 39 30.93 51.69 -16.91
C GLU A 39 29.53 51.10 -17.04
N ARG A 40 28.69 51.63 -17.95
CA ARG A 40 27.37 51.06 -18.25
C ARG A 40 27.46 49.67 -18.87
N GLU A 41 28.44 49.39 -19.73
CA GLU A 41 28.65 48.04 -20.26
C GLU A 41 29.05 47.05 -19.16
N ARG A 42 29.91 47.45 -18.22
CA ARG A 42 30.29 46.61 -17.07
C ARG A 42 29.12 46.35 -16.11
N GLU A 43 28.22 47.33 -15.93
CA GLU A 43 26.99 47.12 -15.15
C GLU A 43 26.05 46.14 -15.84
N ARG A 44 25.85 46.26 -17.16
CA ARG A 44 25.05 45.30 -17.94
C ARG A 44 25.64 43.88 -17.94
N GLU A 45 26.95 43.74 -17.99
CA GLU A 45 27.61 42.43 -17.85
C GLU A 45 27.38 41.82 -16.46
N ARG A 46 27.47 42.61 -15.39
CA ARG A 46 27.17 42.15 -14.03
C ARG A 46 25.70 41.79 -13.83
N GLU A 47 24.77 42.51 -14.44
CA GLU A 47 23.35 42.18 -14.44
C GLU A 47 23.10 40.84 -15.15
N ARG A 48 23.69 40.62 -16.34
CA ARG A 48 23.59 39.34 -17.05
C ARG A 48 24.24 38.18 -16.27
N GLU A 49 25.35 38.44 -15.57
CA GLU A 49 25.99 37.42 -14.74
C GLU A 49 25.15 37.09 -13.49
N MET A 50 24.47 38.08 -12.90
CA MET A 50 23.49 37.84 -11.83
C MET A 50 22.26 37.10 -12.34
N GLU A 51 21.72 37.44 -13.51
CA GLU A 51 20.61 36.71 -14.11
C GLU A 51 20.98 35.26 -14.42
N SER A 52 22.17 35.02 -14.97
CA SER A 52 22.69 33.66 -15.22
C SER A 52 22.86 32.86 -13.93
N LYS A 53 23.42 33.47 -12.87
CA LYS A 53 23.52 32.83 -11.55
C LYS A 53 22.15 32.59 -10.90
N ALA A 54 21.19 33.49 -11.10
CA ALA A 54 19.82 33.32 -10.62
C ALA A 54 19.10 32.18 -11.37
N VAL A 55 19.28 32.07 -12.68
CA VAL A 55 18.76 30.96 -13.50
C VAL A 55 19.38 29.63 -13.08
N LEU A 56 20.69 29.59 -12.83
CA LEU A 56 21.38 28.41 -12.29
C LEU A 56 20.87 28.02 -10.89
N LEU A 57 20.60 29.00 -10.02
CA LEU A 57 20.02 28.77 -8.70
C LEU A 57 18.59 28.24 -8.78
N VAL A 58 17.76 28.79 -9.68
CA VAL A 58 16.39 28.30 -9.92
C VAL A 58 16.42 26.90 -10.53
N ALA A 59 17.30 26.62 -11.48
CA ALA A 59 17.48 25.28 -12.04
C ALA A 59 17.96 24.28 -10.98
N ALA A 60 18.89 24.67 -10.11
CA ALA A 60 19.33 23.84 -8.99
C ALA A 60 18.21 23.59 -7.95
N LEU A 61 17.38 24.60 -7.67
CA LEU A 61 16.20 24.45 -6.80
C LEU A 61 15.12 23.57 -7.43
N LEU A 62 14.92 23.66 -8.74
CA LEU A 62 14.01 22.77 -9.49
C LEU A 62 14.53 21.33 -9.50
N LEU A 63 15.84 21.12 -9.69
CA LEU A 63 16.47 19.81 -9.61
C LEU A 63 16.46 19.22 -8.18
N LEU A 64 16.61 20.06 -7.16
CA LEU A 64 16.44 19.65 -5.76
C LEU A 64 14.98 19.34 -5.43
N SER A 65 14.02 20.03 -6.05
CA SER A 65 12.60 19.73 -5.89
C SER A 65 12.19 18.42 -6.57
N SER A 66 12.82 18.07 -7.71
CA SER A 66 12.61 16.76 -8.33
C SER A 66 13.34 15.62 -7.60
N PHE A 67 14.45 15.89 -6.91
CA PHE A 67 15.10 14.91 -6.01
C PHE A 67 14.36 14.69 -4.67
N VAL A 68 13.45 15.59 -4.27
CA VAL A 68 12.63 15.43 -3.05
C VAL A 68 11.28 14.75 -3.34
N VAL A 69 10.98 14.44 -4.60
CA VAL A 69 9.76 13.70 -5.00
C VAL A 69 10.14 12.35 -5.63
N THR A 70 10.91 11.54 -4.90
CA THR A 70 10.91 10.07 -5.03
C THR A 70 10.98 9.41 -3.66
N ASN A 71 10.15 9.89 -2.72
CA ASN A 71 9.56 9.02 -1.71
C ASN A 71 8.06 9.03 -1.99
N GLY A 72 7.68 8.30 -3.03
CA GLY A 72 6.30 7.95 -3.31
C GLY A 72 5.78 7.02 -2.22
N ALA A 73 5.50 7.58 -1.04
CA ALA A 73 4.42 7.07 -0.22
C ALA A 73 3.16 7.26 -1.07
N SER A 74 2.72 6.20 -1.75
CA SER A 74 1.41 6.15 -2.38
C SER A 74 0.37 6.25 -1.26
N ALA A 75 0.01 7.48 -0.94
CA ALA A 75 -1.16 7.78 -0.14
C ALA A 75 -2.38 7.71 -1.06
N GLU A 76 -2.80 6.50 -1.40
CA GLU A 76 -4.11 6.28 -2.02
C GLU A 76 -5.19 6.42 -0.96
N ALA A 77 -5.69 7.64 -0.83
CA ALA A 77 -6.96 7.90 -0.17
C ALA A 77 -8.12 7.55 -1.12
N SER A 78 -8.88 6.53 -0.71
CA SER A 78 -10.30 6.29 -1.04
C SER A 78 -10.68 6.17 -2.53
N SER A 79 -10.62 4.95 -3.05
CA SER A 79 -11.69 4.38 -3.86
C SER A 79 -11.93 2.93 -3.40
N ALA A 80 -13.06 2.34 -3.75
CA ALA A 80 -13.44 0.97 -3.38
C ALA A 80 -12.55 -0.08 -4.11
N GLY A 81 -11.27 -0.11 -3.76
CA GLY A 81 -10.24 -0.98 -4.34
C GLY A 81 -9.63 -1.90 -3.31
N ILE A 82 -9.11 -3.03 -3.79
CA ILE A 82 -8.23 -3.94 -3.06
C ILE A 82 -7.05 -3.08 -2.55
N GLY A 83 -6.79 -3.09 -1.24
CA GLY A 83 -5.62 -2.39 -0.67
C GLY A 83 -4.29 -2.95 -1.22
N PRO A 84 -3.15 -2.38 -0.84
CA PRO A 84 -1.86 -2.89 -1.32
C PRO A 84 -1.71 -4.38 -0.98
N LEU A 85 -1.35 -5.20 -1.99
CA LEU A 85 -1.14 -6.64 -1.81
C LEU A 85 0.08 -6.93 -0.93
N LEU A 86 1.05 -6.00 -0.87
CA LEU A 86 2.24 -6.09 -0.03
C LEU A 86 2.40 -4.80 0.78
N VAL A 87 2.63 -4.94 2.08
CA VAL A 87 3.09 -3.85 2.95
C VAL A 87 4.40 -4.26 3.61
N THR A 88 5.47 -3.53 3.30
CA THR A 88 6.78 -3.81 3.88
C THR A 88 6.87 -3.37 5.34
N LYS A 89 7.77 -4.00 6.10
CA LYS A 89 8.00 -3.65 7.52
C LYS A 89 8.26 -2.16 7.74
N GLU A 90 9.00 -1.53 6.83
CA GLU A 90 9.42 -0.13 6.95
C GLU A 90 8.28 0.87 6.71
N ASN A 91 7.24 0.45 5.97
CA ASN A 91 6.12 1.32 5.61
C ASN A 91 4.99 1.31 6.66
N ARG A 92 5.18 0.60 7.78
CA ARG A 92 4.20 0.54 8.87
C ARG A 92 4.17 1.86 9.64
N LYS A 93 2.98 2.28 10.07
CA LYS A 93 2.78 3.47 10.90
C LYS A 93 3.24 3.19 12.33
N THR A 94 4.12 4.01 12.89
CA THR A 94 4.47 3.93 14.32
C THR A 94 3.35 4.51 15.17
N LEU A 95 2.79 3.71 16.09
CA LEU A 95 1.79 4.16 17.06
C LEU A 95 2.43 4.58 18.39
N ALA A 96 3.46 3.86 18.83
CA ALA A 96 4.21 4.18 20.04
C ALA A 96 5.66 3.70 19.91
N SER A 97 6.60 4.46 20.47
CA SER A 97 8.01 4.09 20.54
C SER A 97 8.62 4.63 21.83
N THR A 98 9.02 3.75 22.73
CA THR A 98 9.64 4.09 24.02
C THR A 98 10.84 3.21 24.32
N ASP A 99 11.58 3.54 25.38
CA ASP A 99 12.67 2.69 25.86
C ASP A 99 12.20 1.31 26.32
N ALA A 100 10.90 1.13 26.62
CA ALA A 100 10.33 -0.14 27.05
C ALA A 100 9.85 -1.02 25.88
N GLY A 101 9.56 -0.43 24.72
CA GLY A 101 9.07 -1.17 23.57
C GLY A 101 8.57 -0.29 22.42
N ASN A 102 8.12 -0.93 21.34
CA ASN A 102 7.54 -0.26 20.18
C ASN A 102 6.20 -0.88 19.79
N ILE A 103 5.39 -0.09 19.09
CA ILE A 103 4.14 -0.51 18.46
C ILE A 103 4.10 0.10 17.07
N THR A 104 4.08 -0.75 16.05
CA THR A 104 3.85 -0.35 14.65
C THR A 104 2.55 -0.96 14.16
N ALA A 105 1.91 -0.36 13.17
CA ALA A 105 0.61 -0.79 12.70
C ALA A 105 0.44 -0.62 11.19
N VAL A 106 -0.49 -1.39 10.64
CA VAL A 106 -0.91 -1.35 9.24
C VAL A 106 -2.41 -1.62 9.15
N ASP A 107 -3.07 -0.91 8.25
CA ASP A 107 -4.46 -1.15 7.89
C ASP A 107 -4.53 -1.87 6.55
N VAL A 108 -5.29 -2.95 6.50
CA VAL A 108 -5.47 -3.73 5.26
C VAL A 108 -6.94 -4.02 5.00
N ARG A 109 -7.27 -4.20 3.73
CA ARG A 109 -8.61 -4.55 3.26
C ARG A 109 -8.53 -5.86 2.49
N ASP A 110 -9.55 -6.70 2.63
CA ASP A 110 -9.58 -7.97 1.90
C ASP A 110 -10.01 -7.86 0.43
N GLY A 111 -10.26 -6.65 -0.06
CA GLY A 111 -10.79 -6.40 -1.40
C GLY A 111 -12.30 -6.52 -1.50
N TYR A 112 -12.99 -6.78 -0.39
CA TYR A 112 -14.44 -6.88 -0.30
C TYR A 112 -14.96 -5.95 0.81
N ARG A 113 -15.54 -6.51 1.89
CA ARG A 113 -16.09 -5.74 3.01
C ARG A 113 -15.18 -5.72 4.24
N GLY A 114 -14.24 -6.66 4.33
CA GLY A 114 -13.41 -6.80 5.52
C GLY A 114 -12.33 -5.73 5.58
N THR A 115 -12.29 -5.02 6.71
CA THR A 115 -11.22 -4.09 7.07
C THR A 115 -10.54 -4.60 8.33
N TYR A 116 -9.21 -4.67 8.30
CA TYR A 116 -8.42 -5.25 9.37
C TYR A 116 -7.32 -4.29 9.79
N HIS A 117 -7.18 -4.09 11.09
CA HIS A 117 -6.09 -3.33 11.68
C HIS A 117 -5.09 -4.32 12.27
N LEU A 118 -3.82 -4.26 11.88
CA LEU A 118 -2.76 -5.08 12.46
C LEU A 118 -1.80 -4.22 13.26
N GLN A 119 -1.43 -4.69 14.45
CA GLN A 119 -0.40 -4.11 15.30
C GLN A 119 0.73 -5.11 15.55
N PHE A 120 1.96 -4.63 15.50
CA PHE A 120 3.17 -5.36 15.81
C PHE A 120 3.77 -4.72 17.05
N ILE A 121 3.67 -5.43 18.17
CA ILE A 121 4.04 -4.96 19.50
C ILE A 121 5.35 -5.66 19.89
N THR A 122 6.42 -4.91 20.09
CA THR A 122 7.69 -5.44 20.62
C THR A 122 7.96 -4.86 21.99
N MET A 123 8.17 -5.75 22.96
CA MET A 123 8.33 -5.42 24.38
C MET A 123 9.67 -5.93 24.89
N LYS A 124 10.46 -5.05 25.53
CA LYS A 124 11.69 -5.47 26.20
C LYS A 124 11.36 -6.32 27.43
N PRO A 125 12.31 -7.13 27.95
CA PRO A 125 12.09 -7.90 29.16
C PRO A 125 11.70 -7.01 30.36
N SER A 126 10.83 -7.50 31.24
CA SER A 126 10.35 -6.77 32.44
C SER A 126 9.64 -5.45 32.11
N THR A 127 8.73 -5.52 31.16
CA THR A 127 7.85 -4.42 30.73
C THR A 127 6.39 -4.87 30.72
N LEU A 128 5.48 -3.91 30.79
CA LEU A 128 4.03 -4.08 30.82
C LEU A 128 3.41 -3.27 29.69
N PHE A 129 2.61 -3.94 28.86
CA PHE A 129 1.64 -3.30 27.99
C PHE A 129 0.42 -2.98 28.84
N LEU A 130 0.08 -1.71 28.97
CA LEU A 130 -0.92 -1.22 29.90
C LEU A 130 -2.33 -1.72 29.55
N PRO A 131 -3.25 -1.79 30.53
CA PRO A 131 -4.60 -2.29 30.30
C PRO A 131 -5.39 -1.48 29.26
N VAL A 132 -5.99 -2.19 28.31
CA VAL A 132 -6.86 -1.63 27.27
C VAL A 132 -8.17 -2.42 27.18
N LEU A 133 -9.26 -1.74 26.83
CA LEU A 133 -10.57 -2.32 26.53
C LEU A 133 -10.69 -2.55 25.02
N LEU A 134 -10.94 -3.79 24.61
CA LEU A 134 -11.13 -4.15 23.20
C LEU A 134 -12.48 -3.67 22.65
N HIS A 135 -12.44 -2.97 21.52
CA HIS A 135 -13.64 -2.58 20.75
C HIS A 135 -13.94 -3.54 19.59
N ALA A 136 -12.99 -4.42 19.29
CA ALA A 136 -13.02 -5.43 18.24
C ALA A 136 -12.40 -6.74 18.73
N ASP A 137 -12.82 -7.86 18.15
CA ASP A 137 -12.18 -9.15 18.37
C ASP A 137 -10.71 -9.09 17.93
N ALA A 138 -9.82 -9.62 18.77
CA ALA A 138 -8.38 -9.60 18.54
C ALA A 138 -7.82 -11.01 18.44
N VAL A 139 -6.93 -11.24 17.48
CA VAL A 139 -6.15 -12.48 17.37
C VAL A 139 -4.67 -12.15 17.54
N LEU A 140 -4.05 -12.75 18.55
CA LEU A 140 -2.68 -12.51 18.97
C LEU A 140 -1.83 -13.71 18.58
N TYR A 141 -0.77 -13.48 17.81
CA TYR A 141 0.27 -14.45 17.50
C TYR A 141 1.58 -14.01 18.15
N VAL A 142 2.24 -14.90 18.90
CA VAL A 142 3.52 -14.63 19.55
C VAL A 142 4.66 -14.96 18.60
N HIS A 143 5.26 -13.91 18.04
CA HIS A 143 6.36 -14.00 17.09
C HIS A 143 7.69 -14.38 17.75
N SER A 144 7.99 -13.88 18.94
CA SER A 144 9.23 -14.19 19.66
C SER A 144 9.08 -13.97 21.17
N GLY A 145 9.97 -14.58 21.96
CA GLY A 145 9.98 -14.42 23.41
C GLY A 145 8.83 -15.11 24.15
N SER A 146 8.59 -14.68 25.39
CA SER A 146 7.55 -15.21 26.26
C SER A 146 6.99 -14.13 27.19
N GLY A 147 5.77 -14.36 27.67
CA GLY A 147 5.12 -13.46 28.61
C GLY A 147 3.83 -14.04 29.17
N ARG A 148 3.02 -13.17 29.77
CA ARG A 148 1.71 -13.49 30.32
C ARG A 148 0.68 -12.50 29.82
N VAL A 149 -0.32 -13.01 29.11
CA VAL A 149 -1.50 -12.25 28.72
C VAL A 149 -2.54 -12.43 29.83
N SER A 150 -3.01 -11.32 30.38
CA SER A 150 -4.03 -11.32 31.42
C SER A 150 -5.24 -10.56 30.90
N TYR A 151 -6.42 -11.16 31.01
CA TYR A 151 -7.65 -10.56 30.52
C TYR A 151 -8.84 -10.82 31.43
N PHE A 152 -9.86 -9.99 31.28
CA PHE A 152 -11.11 -10.04 32.02
C PHE A 152 -12.28 -10.15 31.04
N SER A 153 -12.98 -11.28 31.09
CA SER A 153 -14.12 -11.54 30.20
C SER A 153 -15.44 -10.96 30.74
N GLU A 154 -16.39 -10.69 29.84
CA GLU A 154 -17.79 -10.42 30.18
C GLU A 154 -18.49 -11.61 30.83
N GLU A 155 -18.17 -12.83 30.41
CA GLU A 155 -18.94 -14.02 30.80
C GLU A 155 -18.53 -14.59 32.18
N ASP A 156 -17.25 -14.50 32.56
CA ASP A 156 -16.71 -15.06 33.81
C ASP A 156 -16.31 -13.95 34.80
N SER A 157 -17.31 -13.38 35.49
CA SER A 157 -17.27 -12.06 36.16
C SER A 157 -16.40 -11.93 37.42
N ASP A 158 -15.85 -13.02 37.96
CA ASP A 158 -15.29 -13.01 39.31
C ASP A 158 -13.77 -13.25 39.36
N LYS A 159 -13.09 -13.45 38.21
CA LYS A 159 -11.66 -13.81 38.19
C LYS A 159 -10.92 -13.23 36.98
N THR A 160 -9.71 -12.77 37.24
CA THR A 160 -8.72 -12.52 36.18
C THR A 160 -8.31 -13.85 35.55
N GLU A 161 -8.42 -13.95 34.22
CA GLU A 161 -7.85 -15.08 33.48
C GLU A 161 -6.43 -14.72 33.05
N HIS A 162 -5.54 -15.71 33.12
CA HIS A 162 -4.14 -15.55 32.74
C HIS A 162 -3.74 -16.69 31.81
N VAL A 163 -3.07 -16.34 30.73
CA VAL A 163 -2.48 -17.27 29.77
C VAL A 163 -1.01 -16.94 29.66
N ASP A 164 -0.16 -17.86 30.09
CA ASP A 164 1.27 -17.79 29.80
C ASP A 164 1.46 -18.12 28.32
N VAL A 165 2.18 -17.26 27.60
CA VAL A 165 2.38 -17.34 26.16
C VAL A 165 3.86 -17.44 25.80
N GLU A 166 4.16 -18.18 24.74
CA GLU A 166 5.50 -18.42 24.21
C GLU A 166 5.51 -18.40 22.68
N HIS A 167 6.71 -18.36 22.09
CA HIS A 167 6.91 -18.38 20.65
C HIS A 167 6.05 -19.43 19.92
N GLY A 168 5.28 -18.96 18.92
CA GLY A 168 4.39 -19.77 18.10
C GLY A 168 2.97 -19.94 18.64
N ASP A 169 2.67 -19.39 19.82
CA ASP A 169 1.31 -19.38 20.35
C ASP A 169 0.40 -18.43 19.55
N ILE A 170 -0.83 -18.88 19.31
CA ILE A 170 -1.92 -18.05 18.81
C ILE A 170 -3.12 -18.15 19.73
N TYR A 171 -3.72 -17.01 20.01
CA TYR A 171 -4.80 -16.86 20.98
C TYR A 171 -5.79 -15.76 20.56
N ARG A 172 -7.06 -15.91 20.96
CA ARG A 172 -8.13 -14.93 20.68
C ARG A 172 -8.55 -14.24 21.96
N LEU A 173 -8.69 -12.92 21.88
CA LEU A 173 -9.41 -12.10 22.87
C LEU A 173 -10.69 -11.58 22.24
N GLU A 174 -11.75 -11.49 23.06
CA GLU A 174 -13.09 -11.11 22.60
C GLU A 174 -13.29 -9.60 22.73
N LYS A 175 -14.09 -9.03 21.83
CA LYS A 175 -14.59 -7.67 21.97
C LYS A 175 -15.24 -7.49 23.36
N GLY A 176 -14.89 -6.41 24.05
CA GLY A 176 -15.32 -6.12 25.41
C GLY A 176 -14.35 -6.62 26.49
N ASP A 177 -13.38 -7.47 26.16
CA ASP A 177 -12.36 -7.87 27.11
C ASP A 177 -11.44 -6.69 27.44
N VAL A 178 -11.08 -6.58 28.73
CA VAL A 178 -9.96 -5.73 29.14
C VAL A 178 -8.74 -6.61 29.28
N PHE A 179 -7.63 -6.30 28.61
CA PHE A 179 -6.42 -7.09 28.69
C PHE A 179 -5.16 -6.24 28.86
N TYR A 180 -4.13 -6.87 29.40
CA TYR A 180 -2.78 -6.35 29.51
C TYR A 180 -1.76 -7.48 29.32
N VAL A 181 -0.53 -7.12 28.99
CA VAL A 181 0.53 -8.11 28.70
C VAL A 181 1.76 -7.81 29.54
N GLU A 182 2.24 -8.83 30.24
CA GLU A 182 3.50 -8.79 30.99
C GLU A 182 4.57 -9.56 30.21
N SER A 183 5.71 -8.93 29.94
CA SER A 183 6.86 -9.65 29.40
C SER A 183 7.63 -10.39 30.51
N SER A 184 8.14 -11.57 30.16
CA SER A 184 8.92 -12.39 31.09
C SER A 184 10.16 -11.65 31.61
N PRO A 185 10.53 -11.85 32.89
CA PRO A 185 11.71 -11.21 33.46
C PRO A 185 13.02 -11.80 32.89
N ALA A 186 14.10 -11.02 32.96
CA ALA A 186 15.45 -11.52 32.67
C ALA A 186 15.77 -12.72 33.60
N PRO A 187 16.39 -13.80 33.08
CA PRO A 187 17.45 -13.75 32.08
C PRO A 187 17.02 -14.09 30.65
N ALA A 188 15.72 -14.18 30.34
CA ALA A 188 15.25 -14.58 29.01
C ALA A 188 15.90 -13.80 27.85
N ARG A 189 16.34 -12.54 28.07
CA ARG A 189 17.01 -11.59 27.13
C ARG A 189 16.28 -11.31 25.82
N GLU A 190 15.43 -12.22 25.37
CA GLU A 190 14.62 -12.12 24.19
C GLU A 190 13.46 -11.15 24.41
N GLU A 191 13.26 -10.27 23.44
CA GLU A 191 12.13 -9.37 23.42
C GLU A 191 10.85 -10.15 23.09
N LEU A 192 9.78 -9.84 23.80
CA LEU A 192 8.46 -10.39 23.49
C LEU A 192 7.89 -9.63 22.29
N SER A 193 7.73 -10.32 21.17
CA SER A 193 7.11 -9.76 19.97
C SER A 193 5.76 -10.42 19.73
N ILE A 194 4.70 -9.62 19.61
CA ILE A 194 3.33 -10.07 19.41
C ILE A 194 2.75 -9.37 18.18
N HIS A 195 2.17 -10.14 17.27
CA HIS A 195 1.41 -9.66 16.14
C HIS A 195 -0.07 -9.78 16.48
N VAL A 196 -0.80 -8.68 16.42
CA VAL A 196 -2.23 -8.64 16.75
C VAL A 196 -3.01 -8.16 15.54
N ILE A 197 -4.04 -8.91 15.13
CA ILE A 197 -5.02 -8.44 14.15
C ILE A 197 -6.34 -8.13 14.85
N PHE A 198 -6.98 -7.05 14.43
CA PHE A 198 -8.30 -6.64 14.88
C PHE A 198 -9.24 -6.67 13.68
N ASN A 199 -10.40 -7.32 13.84
CA ASN A 199 -11.48 -7.23 12.86
C ASN A 199 -12.30 -5.98 13.12
N VAL A 200 -12.12 -4.96 12.29
CA VAL A 200 -12.74 -3.62 12.43
C VAL A 200 -13.77 -3.36 11.33
N GLU A 201 -14.41 -4.41 10.81
CA GLU A 201 -15.46 -4.30 9.77
C GLU A 201 -16.60 -3.35 10.21
N ASP A 202 -17.01 -3.39 11.48
CA ASP A 202 -18.09 -2.56 12.02
C ASP A 202 -17.69 -1.09 12.29
N ALA A 203 -16.43 -0.71 12.06
CA ALA A 203 -15.95 0.63 12.33
C ALA A 203 -16.39 1.61 11.23
N GLU A 204 -17.64 2.09 11.30
CA GLU A 204 -18.11 3.13 10.39
C GLU A 204 -17.29 4.43 10.58
N ASN A 205 -16.68 4.92 9.50
CA ASN A 205 -16.17 6.28 9.36
C ASN A 205 -15.11 6.76 10.37
N THR A 206 -14.37 5.88 11.06
CA THR A 206 -13.21 6.33 11.82
C THR A 206 -12.04 6.62 10.88
N LYS A 207 -11.64 7.89 10.77
CA LYS A 207 -10.39 8.30 10.09
C LYS A 207 -9.14 7.66 10.74
N GLU A 208 -9.28 7.06 11.93
CA GLU A 208 -8.23 6.33 12.64
C GLU A 208 -8.75 4.95 13.09
N LEU A 209 -8.45 3.90 12.33
CA LEU A 209 -8.81 2.51 12.66
C LEU A 209 -8.15 2.01 13.96
N SER A 210 -7.05 2.64 14.39
CA SER A 210 -6.43 2.38 15.69
C SER A 210 -7.38 2.63 16.87
N LEU A 211 -8.28 3.62 16.78
CA LEU A 211 -9.28 3.89 17.82
C LEU A 211 -10.41 2.86 17.81
N ALA A 212 -10.62 2.17 16.69
CA ALA A 212 -11.58 1.09 16.57
C ALA A 212 -11.05 -0.25 17.10
N ALA A 213 -9.75 -0.37 17.37
CA ALA A 213 -9.16 -1.57 17.94
C ALA A 213 -9.41 -1.66 19.47
N TYR A 214 -9.03 -0.62 20.21
CA TYR A 214 -9.18 -0.56 21.67
C TYR A 214 -9.04 0.87 22.21
N SER A 215 -9.44 1.07 23.46
CA SER A 215 -9.15 2.30 24.24
C SER A 215 -8.38 1.98 25.51
N SER A 216 -7.49 2.88 25.93
CA SER A 216 -6.83 2.72 27.22
C SER A 216 -7.84 2.89 28.36
N VAL A 217 -7.64 2.15 29.46
CA VAL A 217 -8.50 2.29 30.65
C VAL A 217 -8.43 3.71 31.24
N SER A 218 -7.29 4.39 31.05
CA SER A 218 -7.11 5.77 31.48
C SER A 218 -8.04 6.72 30.73
N ASP A 219 -8.13 6.60 29.40
CA ASP A 219 -9.01 7.43 28.56
C ASP A 219 -10.48 7.23 28.90
N LEU A 220 -10.88 5.96 29.11
CA LEU A 220 -12.25 5.62 29.50
C LEU A 220 -12.69 6.31 30.81
N VAL A 221 -11.77 6.56 31.74
CA VAL A 221 -12.08 7.22 33.01
C VAL A 221 -11.98 8.73 32.90
N ARG A 222 -10.97 9.25 32.19
CA ARG A 222 -10.65 10.68 32.16
C ARG A 222 -11.66 11.54 31.40
N ASP A 223 -12.42 10.95 30.48
CA ASP A 223 -13.41 11.68 29.67
C ASP A 223 -14.68 12.09 30.44
N PHE A 224 -14.93 11.52 31.62
CA PHE A 224 -16.11 11.85 32.43
C PHE A 224 -15.95 13.14 33.25
N ASP A 225 -17.05 13.86 33.50
CA ASP A 225 -17.07 15.05 34.36
C ASP A 225 -16.55 14.77 35.79
N ASP A 226 -15.84 15.75 36.38
CA ASP A 226 -15.23 15.62 37.70
C ASP A 226 -16.26 15.24 38.79
N ARG A 227 -17.46 15.81 38.74
CA ARG A 227 -18.52 15.55 39.73
C ARG A 227 -19.10 14.16 39.55
N VAL A 228 -19.21 13.69 38.30
CA VAL A 228 -19.63 12.31 37.99
C VAL A 228 -18.61 11.34 38.59
N LEU A 229 -17.33 11.50 38.30
CA LEU A 229 -16.27 10.62 38.82
C LEU A 229 -16.19 10.62 40.35
N GLN A 230 -16.29 11.79 40.99
CA GLN A 230 -16.35 11.88 42.45
C GLN A 230 -17.52 11.09 43.04
N LYS A 231 -18.70 11.17 42.42
CA LYS A 231 -19.88 10.44 42.88
C LYS A 231 -19.81 8.95 42.60
N THR A 232 -19.23 8.56 41.46
CA THR A 232 -19.04 7.16 41.06
C THR A 232 -18.04 6.45 41.96
N PHE A 233 -16.85 7.02 42.13
CA PHE A 233 -15.77 6.40 42.92
C PHE A 233 -15.86 6.70 44.43
N GLY A 234 -16.65 7.70 44.83
CA GLY A 234 -16.72 8.12 46.25
C GLY A 234 -15.43 8.76 46.77
N VAL A 235 -14.61 9.32 45.89
CA VAL A 235 -13.31 9.94 46.20
C VAL A 235 -13.40 11.48 46.19
N SER A 236 -12.38 12.15 46.74
CA SER A 236 -12.35 13.62 46.80
C SER A 236 -12.10 14.25 45.42
N LYS A 237 -12.44 15.53 45.30
CA LYS A 237 -12.19 16.32 44.08
C LYS A 237 -10.69 16.40 43.76
N GLU A 238 -9.85 16.46 44.79
CA GLU A 238 -8.40 16.50 44.66
C GLU A 238 -7.86 15.21 44.05
N THR A 239 -8.40 14.05 44.45
CA THR A 239 -8.04 12.75 43.86
C THR A 239 -8.41 12.70 42.37
N ILE A 240 -9.63 13.12 42.00
CA ILE A 240 -10.04 13.15 40.58
C ILE A 240 -9.18 14.13 39.76
N LYS A 241 -8.89 15.31 40.32
CA LYS A 241 -7.99 16.26 39.69
C LYS A 241 -6.58 15.72 39.50
N ALA A 242 -6.05 14.95 40.47
CA ALA A 242 -4.75 14.31 40.33
C ALA A 242 -4.76 13.29 39.17
N ILE A 243 -5.80 12.45 39.07
CA ILE A 243 -5.95 11.47 38.00
C ILE A 243 -6.03 12.14 36.62
N LYS A 244 -6.75 13.26 36.51
CA LYS A 244 -6.92 14.00 35.24
C LYS A 244 -5.76 14.91 34.87
N ARG A 245 -4.99 15.37 35.84
CA ARG A 245 -3.87 16.29 35.60
C ARG A 245 -2.68 15.60 34.96
N GLU A 246 -2.45 14.34 35.34
CA GLU A 246 -1.33 13.57 34.82
C GLU A 246 -1.56 13.22 33.34
N GLU A 247 -0.53 13.29 32.51
CA GLU A 247 -0.63 12.83 31.12
C GLU A 247 -0.84 11.31 31.06
N ASN A 248 -1.30 10.79 29.92
CA ASN A 248 -1.37 9.33 29.77
C ASN A 248 0.04 8.78 29.69
N PRO A 249 0.38 7.74 30.49
CA PRO A 249 1.63 7.03 30.30
C PRO A 249 1.68 6.42 28.89
N PRO A 250 2.87 6.17 28.34
CA PRO A 250 2.98 5.45 27.09
C PRO A 250 2.37 4.04 27.20
N PRO A 251 1.89 3.43 26.10
CA PRO A 251 1.23 2.13 26.14
C PRO A 251 2.09 1.00 26.73
N ILE A 252 3.42 1.09 26.60
CA ILE A 252 4.38 0.13 27.16
C ILE A 252 5.27 0.86 28.16
N VAL A 253 5.33 0.32 29.39
CA VAL A 253 6.10 0.86 30.51
C VAL A 253 7.03 -0.18 31.13
N ALA A 254 8.08 0.26 31.80
CA ALA A 254 8.91 -0.62 32.61
C ALA A 254 8.08 -1.20 33.77
N TYR A 255 8.17 -2.51 33.99
CA TYR A 255 7.40 -3.22 34.99
C TYR A 255 8.30 -4.03 35.89
N ARG A 256 8.23 -3.72 37.19
CA ARG A 256 8.92 -4.49 38.21
C ARG A 256 7.99 -5.58 38.70
N HIS A 257 8.28 -6.83 38.31
CA HIS A 257 7.61 -8.02 38.85
C HIS A 257 7.64 -7.95 40.38
N MET A 258 6.47 -7.77 41.00
CA MET A 258 6.33 -7.88 42.44
C MET A 258 6.23 -9.37 42.80
N ASN A 259 6.87 -9.77 43.89
CA ASN A 259 6.76 -11.15 44.38
C ASN A 259 5.28 -11.48 44.65
N GLU A 260 4.83 -12.67 44.26
CA GLU A 260 3.46 -13.21 44.41
C GLU A 260 2.84 -13.13 45.82
N MET A 261 3.60 -12.69 46.84
CA MET A 261 3.12 -12.49 48.21
C MET A 261 2.41 -11.15 48.45
N GLU A 262 2.49 -10.17 47.54
CA GLU A 262 1.87 -8.85 47.71
C GLU A 262 1.21 -8.34 46.42
N THR A 263 0.36 -9.14 45.77
CA THR A 263 -0.53 -8.61 44.73
C THR A 263 -1.82 -8.08 45.40
N PRO A 264 -1.97 -6.75 45.62
CA PRO A 264 -3.28 -6.22 45.91
C PRO A 264 -4.20 -6.56 44.74
N ASN A 265 -5.44 -6.95 45.05
CA ASN A 265 -6.45 -7.41 44.09
C ASN A 265 -7.00 -6.28 43.19
N TRP A 266 -6.14 -5.34 42.78
CA TRP A 266 -6.47 -4.06 42.17
C TRP A 266 -7.15 -4.21 40.81
N GLY A 267 -6.73 -5.19 40.00
CA GLY A 267 -7.37 -5.52 38.72
C GLY A 267 -8.83 -5.92 38.90
N GLU A 268 -9.11 -6.85 39.82
CA GLU A 268 -10.47 -7.28 40.16
C GLU A 268 -11.31 -6.14 40.76
N ARG A 269 -10.70 -5.25 41.56
CA ARG A 269 -11.37 -4.10 42.19
C ARG A 269 -11.73 -2.99 41.18
N LEU A 270 -10.81 -2.64 40.28
CA LEU A 270 -11.04 -1.66 39.22
C LEU A 270 -12.14 -2.16 38.28
N PHE A 271 -12.11 -3.45 37.94
CA PHE A 271 -13.07 -4.07 37.04
C PHE A 271 -14.48 -4.20 37.66
N GLY A 272 -14.57 -4.60 38.93
CA GLY A 272 -15.83 -4.56 39.68
C GLY A 272 -16.45 -3.16 39.68
N THR A 273 -15.60 -2.12 39.77
CA THR A 273 -16.05 -0.73 39.70
C THR A 273 -16.52 -0.31 38.31
N LEU A 274 -15.82 -0.72 37.24
CA LEU A 274 -16.22 -0.50 35.83
C LEU A 274 -17.59 -1.13 35.52
N ARG A 275 -17.93 -2.27 36.11
CA ARG A 275 -19.24 -2.93 35.97
C ARG A 275 -20.31 -2.48 36.98
N GLY A 276 -20.05 -1.44 37.77
CA GLY A 276 -21.01 -0.91 38.73
C GLY A 276 -21.24 -1.81 39.97
N ILE A 277 -20.37 -2.79 40.21
CA ILE A 277 -20.39 -3.61 41.43
C ILE A 277 -19.70 -2.80 42.54
N ARG A 278 -20.51 -2.23 43.44
CA ARG A 278 -20.03 -1.48 44.61
C ARG A 278 -19.41 -2.44 45.63
N MET A 279 -18.09 -2.64 45.57
CA MET A 279 -17.37 -3.41 46.58
C MET A 279 -17.05 -2.54 47.82
N PRO A 280 -17.42 -2.96 49.04
CA PRO A 280 -17.07 -2.24 50.26
C PRO A 280 -15.55 -2.30 50.53
N ALA A 281 -15.01 -1.23 51.11
CA ALA A 281 -13.57 -1.03 51.34
C ALA A 281 -12.94 -1.92 52.44
N ASN A 282 -13.71 -2.83 53.06
CA ASN A 282 -13.22 -3.69 54.13
C ASN A 282 -12.98 -5.11 53.59
N ASP A 283 -11.72 -5.53 53.67
CA ASP A 283 -11.21 -6.86 53.33
C ASP A 283 -11.81 -7.92 54.28
N ASP A 284 -13.04 -8.39 54.04
CA ASP A 284 -13.61 -9.51 54.81
C ASP A 284 -14.79 -10.26 54.14
N ILE A 285 -14.81 -10.35 52.81
CA ILE A 285 -15.83 -11.15 52.08
C ILE A 285 -15.21 -12.05 51.00
N PHE A 286 -14.12 -12.76 51.31
CA PHE A 286 -13.72 -13.92 50.48
C PHE A 286 -13.22 -15.08 51.35
N ASN A 287 -14.07 -15.54 52.26
CA ASN A 287 -13.92 -16.86 52.86
C ASN A 287 -15.26 -17.61 52.85
N LYS A 288 -15.78 -17.90 51.65
CA LYS A 288 -16.85 -18.88 51.48
C LYS A 288 -16.50 -19.92 50.41
N LYS A 289 -16.07 -21.06 50.96
CA LYS A 289 -16.27 -22.43 50.46
C LYS A 289 -15.50 -22.84 49.21
N LYS A 290 -14.35 -23.49 49.47
CA LYS A 290 -13.89 -24.67 48.73
C LYS A 290 -15.07 -25.61 48.44
N LYS A 291 -15.55 -25.66 47.19
CA LYS A 291 -16.28 -26.82 46.65
C LYS A 291 -16.38 -26.79 45.12
N LYS A 292 -15.41 -27.49 44.52
CA LYS A 292 -15.47 -28.43 43.38
C LYS A 292 -14.20 -28.22 42.55
N LYS A 293 -13.28 -29.19 42.62
CA LYS A 293 -12.29 -29.41 41.57
C LYS A 293 -13.07 -29.62 40.27
N LYS A 294 -13.25 -28.55 39.48
CA LYS A 294 -13.52 -28.70 38.05
C LYS A 294 -12.31 -29.46 37.51
N LYS A 295 -12.54 -30.54 36.75
CA LYS A 295 -11.47 -31.31 36.12
C LYS A 295 -10.51 -30.34 35.44
N GLU A 296 -9.23 -30.62 35.56
CA GLU A 296 -8.08 -29.97 34.93
C GLU A 296 -8.10 -30.07 33.38
N SER A 297 -9.27 -30.31 32.77
CA SER A 297 -9.44 -30.64 31.35
C SER A 297 -9.96 -29.50 30.47
N ASP A 298 -10.32 -28.33 31.02
CA ASP A 298 -10.88 -27.20 30.25
C ASP A 298 -10.23 -25.85 30.59
N LYS A 299 -8.90 -25.77 30.72
CA LYS A 299 -8.22 -24.48 30.57
C LYS A 299 -8.08 -24.22 29.06
N LYS A 300 -8.69 -23.13 28.56
CA LYS A 300 -8.48 -22.61 27.19
C LYS A 300 -7.01 -22.19 27.06
N GLY A 301 -6.13 -23.13 26.70
CA GLY A 301 -4.71 -22.83 26.42
C GLY A 301 -4.55 -22.28 24.99
N ALA A 302 -3.52 -21.46 24.77
CA ALA A 302 -3.14 -21.03 23.43
C ALA A 302 -2.80 -22.22 22.53
N PHE A 303 -3.07 -22.10 21.23
CA PHE A 303 -2.65 -23.10 20.24
C PHE A 303 -1.24 -22.76 19.79
N ASN A 304 -0.31 -23.72 19.83
CA ASN A 304 1.07 -23.49 19.42
C ASN A 304 1.36 -24.17 18.08
N PHE A 305 1.75 -23.41 17.06
CA PHE A 305 2.04 -23.95 15.72
C PHE A 305 3.25 -24.89 15.69
N TYR A 306 4.27 -24.66 16.51
CA TYR A 306 5.47 -25.51 16.54
C TYR A 306 5.28 -26.80 17.33
N LYS A 307 4.37 -26.82 18.31
CA LYS A 307 4.03 -28.03 19.10
C LYS A 307 2.91 -28.86 18.48
N ALA A 308 2.08 -28.26 17.63
CA ALA A 308 0.99 -28.97 16.95
C ALA A 308 1.50 -30.04 15.98
N LYS A 309 0.65 -31.05 15.73
CA LYS A 309 0.93 -32.03 14.68
C LYS A 309 0.82 -31.33 13.32
N ARG A 310 1.87 -31.45 12.51
CA ARG A 310 1.90 -30.94 11.13
C ARG A 310 0.82 -31.62 10.28
N ASP A 311 0.13 -30.82 9.48
CA ASP A 311 -0.91 -31.31 8.57
C ASP A 311 -0.31 -31.93 7.31
N TYR A 312 0.85 -31.42 6.90
CA TYR A 312 1.63 -31.94 5.80
C TYR A 312 3.11 -31.59 5.99
N GLU A 313 3.99 -32.52 5.62
CA GLU A 313 5.44 -32.39 5.70
C GLU A 313 6.10 -33.25 4.63
N ASN A 314 7.14 -32.72 4.01
CA ASN A 314 8.03 -33.43 3.08
C ASN A 314 9.44 -32.80 3.14
N CYS A 315 10.32 -33.19 2.21
CA CYS A 315 11.69 -32.64 2.14
C CYS A 315 11.75 -31.13 1.86
N ASN A 316 10.67 -30.54 1.33
CA ASN A 316 10.59 -29.14 0.92
C ASN A 316 10.03 -28.24 2.03
N GLY A 317 9.53 -28.81 3.12
CA GLY A 317 9.01 -28.04 4.24
C GLY A 317 7.83 -28.69 4.95
N TRP A 318 7.05 -27.88 5.66
CA TRP A 318 5.84 -28.32 6.35
C TRP A 318 4.80 -27.20 6.47
N THR A 319 3.55 -27.59 6.68
CA THR A 319 2.46 -26.68 7.05
C THR A 319 1.65 -27.24 8.20
N THR A 320 1.02 -26.34 8.94
CA THR A 320 0.03 -26.69 9.97
C THR A 320 -1.01 -25.58 10.04
N ALA A 321 -2.27 -25.95 10.22
CA ALA A 321 -3.38 -25.05 10.43
C ALA A 321 -3.99 -25.28 11.82
N LEU A 322 -4.85 -24.36 12.24
CA LEU A 322 -5.62 -24.54 13.47
C LEU A 322 -6.40 -25.86 13.44
N SER A 323 -6.21 -26.67 14.48
CA SER A 323 -7.02 -27.87 14.68
C SER A 323 -8.52 -27.54 14.81
N SER A 324 -9.41 -28.52 14.65
CA SER A 324 -10.84 -28.30 14.87
C SER A 324 -11.18 -27.80 16.29
N LYS A 325 -10.32 -28.06 17.28
CA LYS A 325 -10.43 -27.48 18.62
C LYS A 325 -9.96 -26.02 18.61
N GLY A 326 -8.79 -25.74 18.03
CA GLY A 326 -8.29 -24.37 17.86
C GLY A 326 -9.28 -23.47 17.12
N LEU A 327 -9.90 -23.94 16.04
CA LEU A 327 -10.96 -23.23 15.33
C LEU A 327 -12.21 -22.97 16.19
N LYS A 328 -12.51 -23.84 17.16
CA LYS A 328 -13.60 -23.61 18.13
C LYS A 328 -13.22 -22.57 19.17
N ASP A 329 -11.97 -22.57 19.61
CA ASP A 329 -11.45 -21.58 20.56
C ASP A 329 -11.32 -20.20 19.87
N MET A 330 -11.10 -20.18 18.56
CA MET A 330 -11.11 -19.00 17.69
C MET A 330 -12.51 -18.63 17.13
N LYS A 331 -13.55 -19.40 17.48
CA LYS A 331 -14.89 -19.26 16.90
C LYS A 331 -15.43 -17.84 17.16
N ASN A 332 -16.07 -17.23 16.17
CA ASN A 332 -16.57 -15.84 16.17
C ASN A 332 -15.54 -14.75 15.85
N SER A 333 -14.22 -15.01 15.87
CA SER A 333 -13.24 -14.03 15.35
C SER A 333 -13.37 -13.78 13.84
N GLY A 334 -13.98 -14.73 13.12
CA GLY A 334 -14.01 -14.74 11.66
C GLY A 334 -12.72 -15.23 11.01
N PHE A 335 -11.70 -15.61 11.80
CA PHE A 335 -10.40 -16.02 11.30
C PHE A 335 -10.10 -17.52 11.46
N GLY A 336 -9.43 -18.05 10.45
CA GLY A 336 -8.61 -19.26 10.53
C GLY A 336 -7.15 -18.85 10.57
N ALA A 337 -6.26 -19.75 10.97
CA ALA A 337 -4.84 -19.47 11.00
C ALA A 337 -4.02 -20.70 10.59
N PHE A 338 -2.88 -20.44 9.96
CA PHE A 338 -1.96 -21.47 9.51
C PHE A 338 -0.52 -20.94 9.51
N MET A 339 0.43 -21.86 9.53
CA MET A 339 1.85 -21.58 9.43
C MET A 339 2.46 -22.48 8.36
N VAL A 340 3.30 -21.88 7.52
CA VAL A 340 4.07 -22.58 6.49
C VAL A 340 5.54 -22.34 6.73
N ASN A 341 6.32 -23.42 6.63
CA ASN A 341 7.77 -23.38 6.60
C ASN A 341 8.25 -24.02 5.31
N LEU A 342 8.89 -23.23 4.46
CA LEU A 342 9.58 -23.67 3.26
C LEU A 342 11.07 -23.79 3.53
N ASN A 343 11.66 -24.92 3.15
CA ASN A 343 13.10 -25.06 3.09
C ASN A 343 13.67 -24.19 1.94
N LYS A 344 14.98 -23.94 1.96
CA LYS A 344 15.66 -23.22 0.89
C LYS A 344 15.35 -23.81 -0.49
N GLY A 345 15.14 -22.95 -1.49
CA GLY A 345 14.82 -23.38 -2.87
C GLY A 345 13.53 -24.19 -2.97
N SER A 346 12.59 -24.02 -2.04
CA SER A 346 11.29 -24.69 -2.04
C SER A 346 10.16 -23.69 -2.29
N MET A 347 8.99 -24.18 -2.72
CA MET A 347 7.81 -23.36 -2.94
C MET A 347 6.55 -24.02 -2.39
N VAL A 348 5.57 -23.19 -2.01
CA VAL A 348 4.18 -23.63 -2.03
C VAL A 348 3.73 -23.59 -3.48
N GLY A 349 3.26 -24.72 -3.99
CA GLY A 349 2.74 -24.85 -5.35
C GLY A 349 1.64 -23.82 -5.63
N PRO A 350 1.44 -23.41 -6.90
CA PRO A 350 0.45 -22.41 -7.23
C PRO A 350 -0.94 -22.85 -6.78
N HIS A 351 -1.61 -22.01 -6.00
CA HIS A 351 -2.91 -22.30 -5.42
C HIS A 351 -3.75 -21.04 -5.27
N TRP A 352 -5.05 -21.18 -5.02
CA TRP A 352 -5.90 -20.06 -4.64
C TRP A 352 -6.89 -20.49 -3.57
N ASN A 353 -7.39 -19.51 -2.84
CA ASN A 353 -8.43 -19.72 -1.85
C ASN A 353 -9.80 -19.32 -2.41
N PRO A 354 -10.79 -20.24 -2.47
CA PRO A 354 -12.11 -19.92 -3.04
C PRO A 354 -13.03 -19.16 -2.08
N SER A 355 -12.75 -19.16 -0.78
CA SER A 355 -13.70 -18.69 0.25
C SER A 355 -13.13 -17.65 1.21
N ALA A 356 -11.81 -17.48 1.24
CA ALA A 356 -11.13 -16.60 2.18
C ALA A 356 -10.08 -15.76 1.49
N THR A 357 -9.85 -14.56 2.03
CA THR A 357 -8.62 -13.80 1.77
C THR A 357 -7.57 -14.24 2.79
N GLU A 358 -6.33 -14.36 2.36
CA GLU A 358 -5.19 -14.71 3.21
C GLU A 358 -4.42 -13.44 3.57
N ILE A 359 -4.15 -13.24 4.86
CA ILE A 359 -3.33 -12.16 5.39
C ILE A 359 -2.10 -12.82 6.01
N ASP A 360 -0.98 -12.81 5.29
CA ASP A 360 0.24 -13.52 5.63
C ASP A 360 1.28 -12.54 6.16
N VAL A 361 1.92 -12.90 7.27
CA VAL A 361 3.09 -12.18 7.81
C VAL A 361 4.30 -13.08 7.70
N VAL A 362 5.35 -12.60 7.04
CA VAL A 362 6.64 -13.31 7.01
C VAL A 362 7.28 -13.20 8.38
N ILE A 363 7.52 -14.35 9.01
CA ILE A 363 8.09 -14.45 10.36
C ILE A 363 9.58 -14.81 10.33
N ASN A 364 10.09 -15.45 9.28
CA ASN A 364 11.52 -15.72 9.18
C ASN A 364 11.97 -15.91 7.73
N GLY A 365 13.15 -15.36 7.43
CA GLY A 365 13.80 -15.50 6.14
C GLY A 365 13.19 -14.65 5.03
N ASN A 366 13.54 -14.98 3.79
CA ASN A 366 13.25 -14.17 2.61
C ASN A 366 12.76 -15.05 1.46
N GLY A 367 12.00 -14.46 0.54
CA GLY A 367 11.50 -15.16 -0.63
C GLY A 367 10.90 -14.23 -1.68
N VAL A 368 10.27 -14.86 -2.67
CA VAL A 368 9.49 -14.20 -3.71
C VAL A 368 8.08 -14.74 -3.67
N VAL A 369 7.10 -13.85 -3.78
CA VAL A 369 5.69 -14.22 -3.91
C VAL A 369 5.16 -13.75 -5.25
N GLN A 370 4.61 -14.67 -6.04
CA GLN A 370 3.94 -14.36 -7.30
C GLN A 370 2.44 -14.48 -7.11
N VAL A 371 1.71 -13.41 -7.42
CA VAL A 371 0.24 -13.35 -7.36
C VAL A 371 -0.29 -13.16 -8.78
N GLY A 372 -0.97 -14.17 -9.29
CA GLY A 372 -1.58 -14.15 -10.61
C GLY A 372 -2.95 -13.44 -10.64
N CYS A 373 -3.35 -12.98 -11.81
CA CYS A 373 -4.71 -12.51 -12.07
C CYS A 373 -5.50 -13.51 -12.93
N ALA A 374 -6.60 -14.03 -12.39
CA ALA A 374 -7.51 -14.91 -13.15
C ALA A 374 -8.51 -14.15 -14.05
N SER A 375 -8.65 -12.82 -13.88
CA SER A 375 -9.67 -12.00 -14.55
C SER A 375 -9.09 -11.02 -15.58
N LYS A 376 -8.19 -11.48 -16.45
CA LYS A 376 -7.94 -10.75 -17.71
C LYS A 376 -9.15 -10.96 -18.61
N ALA A 377 -10.20 -10.16 -18.41
CA ALA A 377 -11.31 -10.12 -19.33
C ALA A 377 -10.77 -9.69 -20.70
N SER A 378 -10.84 -10.60 -21.66
CA SER A 378 -10.61 -10.29 -23.06
C SER A 378 -11.65 -9.27 -23.52
N GLY A 379 -11.24 -8.04 -23.76
CA GLY A 379 -12.10 -6.99 -24.34
C GLY A 379 -12.64 -6.01 -23.30
N GLU A 380 -12.40 -4.73 -23.59
CA GLU A 380 -12.89 -3.51 -22.93
C GLU A 380 -14.05 -3.67 -21.93
N SER A 381 -13.82 -3.29 -20.67
CA SER A 381 -14.71 -2.39 -19.91
C SER A 381 -14.18 -2.14 -18.50
N ASP A 382 -14.13 -0.85 -18.17
CA ASP A 382 -13.94 -0.21 -16.86
C ASP A 382 -12.53 -0.27 -16.24
N ASP A 383 -11.88 0.89 -16.23
CA ASP A 383 -10.53 1.15 -15.73
C ASP A 383 -10.40 1.08 -14.18
N SER A 384 -11.44 0.60 -13.48
CA SER A 384 -11.53 0.69 -12.02
C SER A 384 -11.05 -0.55 -11.26
N ILE A 385 -10.76 -1.69 -11.92
CA ILE A 385 -10.18 -2.88 -11.26
C ILE A 385 -9.14 -3.55 -12.19
N ARG A 386 -7.97 -2.91 -12.34
CA ARG A 386 -6.82 -3.54 -13.01
C ARG A 386 -6.24 -4.64 -12.12
N CYS A 387 -6.75 -5.84 -12.33
CA CYS A 387 -6.21 -7.08 -11.77
C CYS A 387 -4.95 -7.44 -12.56
N GLU A 388 -3.78 -7.09 -12.06
CA GLU A 388 -2.51 -7.39 -12.71
C GLU A 388 -1.80 -8.57 -12.04
N GLU A 389 -0.93 -9.24 -12.79
CA GLU A 389 0.03 -10.19 -12.21
C GLU A 389 1.09 -9.37 -11.47
N ALA A 390 1.39 -9.76 -10.24
CA ALA A 390 2.36 -9.05 -9.42
C ALA A 390 3.35 -10.03 -8.82
N THR A 391 4.62 -9.64 -8.79
CA THR A 391 5.69 -10.40 -8.13
C THR A 391 6.32 -9.51 -7.07
N PHE A 392 6.52 -10.07 -5.88
CA PHE A 392 6.95 -9.34 -4.69
C PHE A 392 8.16 -10.02 -4.07
N ARG A 393 9.18 -9.23 -3.74
CA ARG A 393 10.21 -9.64 -2.77
C ARG A 393 9.63 -9.53 -1.38
N VAL A 394 9.82 -10.56 -0.57
CA VAL A 394 9.34 -10.56 0.82
C VAL A 394 10.47 -10.96 1.77
N LYS A 395 10.49 -10.33 2.94
CA LYS A 395 11.41 -10.59 4.04
C LYS A 395 10.69 -10.55 5.38
N GLU A 396 11.38 -10.96 6.44
CA GLU A 396 10.85 -10.93 7.80
C GLU A 396 10.19 -9.57 8.16
N GLY A 397 8.93 -9.65 8.58
CA GLY A 397 8.10 -8.50 8.88
C GLY A 397 7.37 -7.90 7.68
N ASP A 398 7.44 -8.46 6.49
CA ASP A 398 6.54 -8.04 5.43
C ASP A 398 5.16 -8.69 5.61
N LEU A 399 4.12 -7.95 5.25
CA LEU A 399 2.74 -8.42 5.27
C LEU A 399 2.21 -8.51 3.84
N LEU A 400 1.62 -9.64 3.50
CA LEU A 400 1.03 -9.92 2.20
C LEU A 400 -0.48 -10.17 2.37
N VAL A 401 -1.29 -9.58 1.49
CA VAL A 401 -2.74 -9.82 1.41
C VAL A 401 -3.05 -10.48 0.08
N VAL A 402 -3.58 -11.70 0.11
CA VAL A 402 -3.98 -12.47 -1.08
C VAL A 402 -5.49 -12.60 -1.09
N PRO A 403 -6.21 -11.79 -1.90
CA PRO A 403 -7.66 -11.89 -2.01
C PRO A 403 -8.13 -13.27 -2.48
N LYS A 404 -9.35 -13.65 -2.10
CA LYS A 404 -9.98 -14.87 -2.63
C LYS A 404 -9.94 -14.89 -4.17
N PHE A 405 -9.83 -16.09 -4.74
CA PHE A 405 -9.69 -16.37 -6.17
C PHE A 405 -8.43 -15.82 -6.86
N ARG A 406 -7.47 -15.25 -6.12
CA ARG A 406 -6.16 -14.89 -6.66
C ARG A 406 -5.21 -16.09 -6.54
N PRO A 407 -4.70 -16.63 -7.67
CA PRO A 407 -3.64 -17.62 -7.60
C PRO A 407 -2.38 -17.01 -6.99
N VAL A 408 -1.73 -17.75 -6.10
CA VAL A 408 -0.50 -17.34 -5.44
C VAL A 408 0.49 -18.50 -5.38
N SER A 409 1.78 -18.16 -5.43
CA SER A 409 2.90 -19.06 -5.18
C SER A 409 3.93 -18.33 -4.34
N GLN A 410 4.27 -18.88 -3.18
CA GLN A 410 5.33 -18.37 -2.30
C GLN A 410 6.57 -19.26 -2.46
N ILE A 411 7.73 -18.64 -2.68
CA ILE A 411 8.97 -19.32 -3.08
C ILE A 411 10.11 -18.83 -2.18
N ALA A 412 10.82 -19.76 -1.55
CA ALA A 412 12.02 -19.47 -0.77
C ALA A 412 13.24 -19.32 -1.68
N TYR A 413 14.13 -18.38 -1.36
CA TYR A 413 15.44 -18.28 -2.01
C TYR A 413 16.32 -19.50 -1.69
N ASN A 414 17.37 -19.71 -2.46
CA ASN A 414 18.36 -20.77 -2.22
C ASN A 414 19.22 -20.52 -0.96
N ASN A 415 19.24 -19.29 -0.46
CA ASN A 415 20.08 -18.87 0.66
C ASN A 415 19.46 -19.10 2.06
N GLY A 416 18.17 -19.45 2.14
CA GLY A 416 17.49 -19.61 3.42
C GLY A 416 16.07 -20.12 3.29
N SER A 417 15.52 -20.56 4.42
CA SER A 417 14.10 -20.92 4.51
C SER A 417 13.21 -19.68 4.45
N LEU A 418 11.96 -19.84 4.03
CA LEU A 418 10.91 -18.84 4.15
C LEU A 418 9.82 -19.38 5.07
N VAL A 419 9.50 -18.64 6.13
CA VAL A 419 8.47 -19.01 7.10
C VAL A 419 7.49 -17.86 7.25
N PHE A 420 6.20 -18.16 7.19
CA PHE A 420 5.13 -17.19 7.33
C PHE A 420 3.95 -17.76 8.13
N VAL A 421 3.24 -16.87 8.81
CA VAL A 421 1.95 -17.16 9.46
C VAL A 421 0.86 -16.44 8.72
N GLY A 422 -0.16 -17.18 8.32
CA GLY A 422 -1.31 -16.67 7.58
C GLY A 422 -2.59 -16.71 8.38
N LEU A 423 -3.41 -15.69 8.21
CA LEU A 423 -4.79 -15.63 8.70
C LEU A 423 -5.76 -15.68 7.53
N SER A 424 -6.68 -16.64 7.54
CA SER A 424 -7.72 -16.75 6.53
C SER A 424 -9.00 -16.06 7.02
N THR A 425 -9.49 -15.07 6.28
CA THR A 425 -10.75 -14.38 6.59
C THR A 425 -11.96 -15.29 6.34
N HIS A 426 -13.08 -15.03 7.00
CA HIS A 426 -14.34 -15.79 6.85
C HIS A 426 -14.19 -17.31 7.05
N ALA A 427 -13.19 -17.77 7.80
CA ALA A 427 -12.91 -19.18 7.97
C ALA A 427 -13.85 -19.81 9.02
N ALA A 428 -15.12 -19.97 8.68
CA ALA A 428 -16.08 -20.79 9.42
C ALA A 428 -15.81 -22.30 9.24
N GLY A 429 -14.52 -22.71 9.25
CA GLY A 429 -14.06 -24.10 9.17
C GLY A 429 -14.12 -24.76 7.79
N LYS A 430 -14.28 -24.00 6.69
CA LYS A 430 -14.41 -24.54 5.32
C LYS A 430 -13.43 -23.97 4.29
N SER A 431 -12.49 -23.12 4.71
CA SER A 431 -11.47 -22.60 3.81
C SER A 431 -10.46 -23.70 3.48
N SER A 432 -10.37 -24.09 2.21
CA SER A 432 -9.43 -25.11 1.74
C SER A 432 -8.81 -24.64 0.42
N PRO A 433 -7.51 -24.29 0.41
CA PRO A 433 -6.80 -23.90 -0.79
C PRO A 433 -6.93 -24.95 -1.90
N GLN A 434 -7.09 -24.49 -3.13
CA GLN A 434 -7.15 -25.31 -4.33
C GLN A 434 -5.81 -25.19 -5.07
N PHE A 435 -5.13 -26.32 -5.27
CA PHE A 435 -3.82 -26.35 -5.93
C PHE A 435 -3.99 -26.55 -7.44
N LEU A 436 -3.14 -25.90 -8.24
CA LEU A 436 -3.03 -26.11 -9.68
C LEU A 436 -2.24 -27.39 -10.01
N ALA A 437 -1.30 -27.75 -9.15
CA ALA A 437 -0.42 -28.90 -9.32
C ALA A 437 -0.71 -29.99 -8.28
N GLY A 438 -0.16 -31.18 -8.51
CA GLY A 438 -0.26 -32.31 -7.59
C GLY A 438 -1.42 -33.26 -7.80
N LYS A 439 -1.37 -34.38 -7.06
CA LYS A 439 -2.45 -35.39 -7.01
C LYS A 439 -3.80 -34.84 -6.53
N LYS A 440 -3.78 -33.74 -5.77
CA LYS A 440 -4.97 -33.05 -5.26
C LYS A 440 -5.35 -31.82 -6.11
N SER A 441 -4.72 -31.63 -7.26
CA SER A 441 -5.07 -30.54 -8.17
C SER A 441 -6.52 -30.66 -8.62
N PHE A 442 -7.24 -29.53 -8.68
CA PHE A 442 -8.60 -29.50 -9.21
C PHE A 442 -8.65 -29.93 -10.69
N LEU A 443 -7.55 -29.79 -11.45
CA LEU A 443 -7.45 -30.23 -12.83
C LEU A 443 -7.61 -31.75 -12.96
N GLN A 444 -7.27 -32.51 -11.91
CA GLN A 444 -7.49 -33.97 -11.89
C GLN A 444 -8.98 -34.34 -11.88
N ASN A 445 -9.86 -33.40 -11.51
CA ASN A 445 -11.31 -33.63 -11.44
C ASN A 445 -12.03 -33.26 -12.76
N ILE A 446 -11.32 -32.73 -13.75
CA ILE A 446 -11.88 -32.33 -15.04
C ILE A 446 -11.50 -33.38 -16.09
N ASP A 447 -12.45 -33.71 -16.98
CA ASP A 447 -12.17 -34.64 -18.07
C ASP A 447 -11.03 -34.12 -18.96
N ARG A 448 -10.16 -35.05 -19.39
CA ARG A 448 -8.94 -34.72 -20.13
C ARG A 448 -9.22 -34.13 -21.50
N GLU A 449 -10.33 -34.50 -22.14
CA GLU A 449 -10.74 -33.93 -23.42
C GLU A 449 -11.30 -32.52 -23.23
N ILE A 450 -12.04 -32.28 -22.15
CA ILE A 450 -12.51 -30.94 -21.78
C ILE A 450 -11.33 -30.01 -21.50
N LEU A 451 -10.34 -30.48 -20.72
CA LEU A 451 -9.11 -29.72 -20.50
C LEU A 451 -8.34 -29.48 -21.80
N ALA A 452 -8.24 -30.48 -22.67
CA ALA A 452 -7.57 -30.33 -23.96
C ALA A 452 -8.24 -29.25 -24.81
N MET A 453 -9.58 -29.21 -24.83
CA MET A 453 -10.34 -28.14 -25.48
C MET A 453 -10.13 -26.77 -24.79
N ALA A 454 -10.15 -26.71 -23.46
CA ALA A 454 -9.98 -25.47 -22.70
C ALA A 454 -8.60 -24.83 -22.89
N PHE A 455 -7.55 -25.65 -22.93
CA PHE A 455 -6.18 -25.21 -23.19
C PHE A 455 -5.85 -25.10 -24.68
N ASN A 456 -6.77 -25.53 -25.57
CA ASN A 456 -6.56 -25.65 -27.01
C ASN A 456 -5.27 -26.43 -27.37
N VAL A 457 -5.08 -27.58 -26.72
CA VAL A 457 -3.93 -28.47 -26.93
C VAL A 457 -4.39 -29.91 -27.17
N ARG A 458 -3.47 -30.80 -27.54
CA ARG A 458 -3.78 -32.22 -27.70
C ARG A 458 -4.00 -32.88 -26.33
N LYS A 459 -4.90 -33.86 -26.27
CA LYS A 459 -5.17 -34.69 -25.07
C LYS A 459 -3.90 -35.32 -24.47
N VAL A 460 -2.94 -35.70 -25.32
CA VAL A 460 -1.65 -36.24 -24.86
C VAL A 460 -0.87 -35.23 -24.02
N THR A 461 -0.86 -33.95 -24.43
CA THR A 461 -0.19 -32.87 -23.69
C THR A 461 -0.81 -32.66 -22.30
N ILE A 462 -2.15 -32.71 -22.19
CA ILE A 462 -2.82 -32.68 -20.88
C ILE A 462 -2.52 -33.93 -20.06
N THR A 463 -2.43 -35.09 -20.71
CA THR A 463 -2.11 -36.35 -20.03
C THR A 463 -0.71 -36.30 -19.43
N ASP A 464 0.27 -35.82 -20.20
CA ASP A 464 1.64 -35.62 -19.73
C ASP A 464 1.68 -34.59 -18.59
N LEU A 465 1.00 -33.44 -18.76
CA LEU A 465 0.88 -32.42 -17.72
C LEU A 465 0.37 -33.01 -16.40
N LEU A 466 -0.74 -33.76 -16.43
CA LEU A 466 -1.36 -34.34 -15.23
C LEU A 466 -0.56 -35.50 -14.61
N LEU A 467 0.26 -36.22 -15.39
CA LEU A 467 1.13 -37.30 -14.93
C LEU A 467 2.43 -36.76 -14.32
N SER A 468 2.96 -35.65 -14.84
CA SER A 468 4.14 -34.96 -14.33
C SER A 468 3.92 -34.23 -13.01
N LEU A 469 2.68 -34.15 -12.52
CA LEU A 469 2.35 -33.55 -11.23
C LEU A 469 2.86 -34.44 -10.08
N GLY A 470 4.11 -34.19 -9.69
CA GLY A 470 4.75 -34.64 -8.44
C GLY A 470 4.07 -34.08 -7.18
N GLU A 471 4.76 -34.11 -6.03
CA GLU A 471 4.20 -33.86 -4.69
C GLU A 471 3.18 -32.71 -4.59
N PRO A 472 2.10 -32.85 -3.81
CA PRO A 472 0.89 -32.09 -4.07
C PRO A 472 0.86 -30.62 -3.63
N MET A 473 1.78 -30.18 -2.77
CA MET A 473 1.70 -28.85 -2.15
C MET A 473 3.03 -28.15 -1.99
N LEU A 474 4.02 -28.80 -1.37
CA LEU A 474 5.36 -28.20 -1.18
C LEU A 474 6.32 -28.83 -2.20
N LEU A 475 6.83 -28.01 -3.10
CA LEU A 475 7.61 -28.45 -4.25
C LEU A 475 9.06 -27.93 -4.15
N GLU A 476 9.97 -28.66 -4.76
CA GLU A 476 11.31 -28.13 -5.03
C GLU A 476 11.19 -27.10 -6.17
N CYS A 477 11.81 -25.93 -5.98
CA CYS A 477 11.93 -24.87 -6.99
C CYS A 477 13.27 -24.17 -6.83
N THR A 478 14.34 -24.94 -6.97
CA THR A 478 15.71 -24.45 -6.87
C THR A 478 15.94 -23.33 -7.89
N SER A 479 16.41 -22.17 -7.41
CA SER A 479 16.68 -20.96 -8.21
C SER A 479 15.47 -20.22 -8.79
N CYS A 480 14.23 -20.67 -8.56
CA CYS A 480 13.04 -20.02 -9.12
C CYS A 480 12.84 -18.60 -8.58
N ALA A 481 13.10 -18.40 -7.28
CA ALA A 481 13.01 -17.08 -6.66
C ALA A 481 14.02 -16.12 -7.29
N GLU A 482 15.29 -16.54 -7.42
CA GLU A 482 16.37 -15.76 -8.03
C GLU A 482 16.09 -15.40 -9.50
N GLU A 483 15.50 -16.31 -10.27
CA GLU A 483 15.14 -16.04 -11.65
C GLU A 483 14.01 -15.03 -11.79
N LEU A 484 12.97 -15.13 -10.94
CA LEU A 484 11.89 -14.14 -10.87
C LEU A 484 12.44 -12.79 -10.41
N ASP A 485 13.35 -12.82 -9.44
CA ASP A 485 14.01 -11.65 -8.91
C ASP A 485 14.77 -10.87 -9.98
N ARG A 486 15.61 -11.57 -10.75
CA ARG A 486 16.32 -10.99 -11.89
C ARG A 486 15.37 -10.44 -12.96
N LYS A 487 14.25 -11.11 -13.23
CA LYS A 487 13.25 -10.62 -14.21
C LYS A 487 12.61 -9.30 -13.76
N MET A 488 12.36 -9.12 -12.47
CA MET A 488 11.84 -7.86 -11.94
C MET A 488 12.83 -6.70 -12.09
N GLU A 489 14.15 -6.97 -12.04
CA GLU A 489 15.18 -5.94 -12.25
C GLU A 489 15.39 -5.59 -13.73
N GLU A 490 15.31 -6.60 -14.60
CA GLU A 490 15.54 -6.42 -16.04
C GLU A 490 14.35 -5.79 -16.77
N GLN A 491 13.11 -5.98 -16.31
CA GLN A 491 11.90 -5.48 -16.99
C GLN A 491 11.87 -3.94 -17.12
N PRO A 492 12.07 -3.15 -16.04
CA PRO A 492 12.12 -1.69 -16.15
C PRO A 492 13.23 -1.20 -17.08
N GLN A 493 14.42 -1.81 -17.03
CA GLN A 493 15.56 -1.44 -17.87
C GLN A 493 15.30 -1.69 -19.36
N ARG A 494 14.57 -2.76 -19.69
CA ARG A 494 14.20 -3.07 -21.08
C ARG A 494 13.09 -2.17 -21.61
N GLU A 495 12.17 -1.72 -20.75
CA GLU A 495 11.13 -0.77 -21.12
C GLU A 495 11.71 0.63 -21.33
N GLU A 496 12.63 1.09 -20.47
CA GLU A 496 13.39 2.33 -20.68
C GLU A 496 14.18 2.29 -21.99
N HIS A 497 14.97 1.23 -22.23
CA HIS A 497 15.77 1.13 -23.45
C HIS A 497 14.92 1.08 -24.73
N ARG A 498 13.74 0.43 -24.67
CA ARG A 498 12.78 0.46 -25.79
C ARG A 498 12.16 1.83 -26.01
N GLY A 499 11.86 2.56 -24.94
CA GLY A 499 11.38 3.94 -25.02
C GLY A 499 12.41 4.85 -25.69
N ASP A 500 13.68 4.72 -25.29
CA ASP A 500 14.80 5.45 -25.91
C ASP A 500 14.96 5.10 -27.39
N ASP A 501 14.90 3.81 -27.75
CA ASP A 501 14.99 3.34 -29.15
C ASP A 501 13.81 3.83 -30.01
N GLU A 502 12.60 3.94 -29.45
CA GLU A 502 11.42 4.46 -30.13
C GLU A 502 11.52 5.98 -30.32
N GLU A 503 11.99 6.71 -29.31
CA GLU A 503 12.22 8.16 -29.40
C GLU A 503 13.34 8.49 -30.40
N GLU A 504 14.42 7.69 -30.46
CA GLU A 504 15.46 7.83 -31.48
C GLU A 504 14.94 7.54 -32.88
N LYS A 505 14.05 6.54 -33.06
CA LYS A 505 13.43 6.24 -34.36
C LYS A 505 12.46 7.33 -34.81
N GLU A 506 11.72 7.96 -33.89
CA GLU A 506 10.89 9.12 -34.22
C GLU A 506 11.74 10.33 -34.63
N LYS A 507 12.83 10.60 -33.91
CA LYS A 507 13.78 11.67 -34.28
C LYS A 507 14.49 11.39 -35.62
N GLY A 508 14.76 10.12 -35.93
CA GLY A 508 15.32 9.70 -37.22
C GLY A 508 14.35 9.81 -38.39
N ARG A 509 13.03 9.66 -38.15
CA ARG A 509 11.98 9.86 -39.17
C ARG A 509 11.64 11.32 -39.42
N GLY A 510 11.84 12.20 -38.43
CA GLY A 510 11.68 13.65 -38.58
C GLY A 510 12.84 14.35 -39.31
N GLY A 511 13.85 13.61 -39.77
CA GLY A 511 15.08 14.12 -40.37
C GLY A 511 15.38 13.63 -41.79
N GLU A 512 14.46 12.89 -42.44
CA GLU A 512 14.57 12.70 -43.89
C GLU A 512 14.18 14.02 -44.56
N PRO A 513 15.07 14.67 -45.34
CA PRO A 513 14.67 15.80 -46.14
C PRO A 513 13.62 15.31 -47.15
N GLU A 514 12.51 16.02 -47.25
CA GLU A 514 11.53 15.87 -48.32
C GLU A 514 12.21 16.17 -49.68
N GLU A 515 12.98 15.22 -50.22
CA GLU A 515 13.45 15.24 -51.62
C GLU A 515 12.33 14.74 -52.56
N GLY A 516 11.07 15.08 -52.26
CA GLY A 516 9.89 14.60 -52.98
C GLY A 516 8.99 15.68 -53.60
N GLU A 517 9.19 16.95 -53.27
CA GLU A 517 8.25 18.01 -53.70
C GLU A 517 8.69 18.85 -54.92
N ALA A 518 9.72 18.41 -55.66
CA ALA A 518 10.14 19.09 -56.89
C ALA A 518 9.61 18.43 -58.18
N GLU A 519 9.14 17.19 -58.16
CA GLU A 519 8.69 16.49 -59.38
C GLU A 519 7.21 16.62 -59.80
N PRO A 520 6.23 17.08 -58.99
CA PRO A 520 4.85 17.20 -59.48
C PRO A 520 4.58 18.52 -60.23
N ALA A 521 5.37 19.58 -59.98
CA ALA A 521 5.13 20.89 -60.61
C ALA A 521 5.58 20.96 -62.07
N GLU A 522 6.69 20.31 -62.44
CA GLU A 522 7.16 20.29 -63.84
C GLU A 522 6.30 19.38 -64.74
N ARG A 523 5.62 18.36 -64.17
CA ARG A 523 4.70 17.50 -64.93
C ARG A 523 3.33 18.13 -65.18
N GLU A 524 2.86 19.01 -64.30
CA GLU A 524 1.61 19.74 -64.54
C GLU A 524 1.78 20.83 -65.60
N GLU A 525 2.94 21.50 -65.68
CA GLU A 525 3.21 22.47 -66.77
C GLU A 525 3.40 21.78 -68.15
N GLU A 526 4.00 20.57 -68.21
CA GLU A 526 4.13 19.83 -69.49
C GLU A 526 2.81 19.23 -70.01
N GLU A 527 1.80 18.99 -69.16
CA GLU A 527 0.47 18.50 -69.58
C GLU A 527 -0.55 19.61 -69.89
N GLU A 528 -0.37 20.84 -69.37
CA GLU A 528 -1.28 21.96 -69.66
C GLU A 528 -1.00 22.63 -71.03
N GLU A 529 0.25 22.75 -71.47
CA GLU A 529 0.59 23.38 -72.76
C GLU A 529 -0.10 22.76 -74.00
N PRO A 530 -0.19 21.42 -74.16
CA PRO A 530 -0.89 20.83 -75.32
C PRO A 530 -2.42 20.97 -75.23
N ARG A 531 -3.00 21.03 -74.01
CA ARG A 531 -4.45 21.18 -73.82
C ARG A 531 -4.94 22.59 -74.15
N GLU A 532 -4.16 23.62 -73.85
CA GLU A 532 -4.49 24.99 -74.26
C GLU A 532 -4.34 25.19 -75.78
N ARG A 533 -3.39 24.50 -76.44
CA ARG A 533 -3.28 24.53 -77.91
C ARG A 533 -4.42 23.82 -78.63
N GLU A 534 -4.92 22.71 -78.10
CA GLU A 534 -6.08 22.01 -78.67
C GLU A 534 -7.37 22.84 -78.50
N GLN A 535 -7.60 23.45 -77.33
CA GLN A 535 -8.77 24.33 -77.12
C GLN A 535 -8.71 25.61 -77.95
N GLY A 536 -7.52 26.21 -78.11
CA GLY A 536 -7.34 27.37 -78.99
C GLY A 536 -7.58 27.05 -80.47
N GLY A 537 -7.23 25.84 -80.92
CA GLY A 537 -7.48 25.36 -82.29
C GLY A 537 -8.97 25.12 -82.57
N GLU A 538 -9.70 24.53 -81.62
CA GLU A 538 -11.14 24.31 -81.76
C GLU A 538 -11.94 25.63 -81.75
N GLU A 539 -11.57 26.61 -80.93
CA GLU A 539 -12.21 27.94 -80.94
C GLU A 539 -11.93 28.73 -82.24
N GLU A 540 -10.75 28.57 -82.84
CA GLU A 540 -10.40 29.23 -84.10
C GLU A 540 -11.11 28.58 -85.31
N GLU A 541 -11.27 27.26 -85.29
CA GLU A 541 -12.03 26.51 -86.30
C GLU A 541 -13.54 26.81 -86.21
N GLU A 542 -14.09 26.95 -85.00
CA GLU A 542 -15.50 27.32 -84.79
C GLU A 542 -15.77 28.78 -85.21
N ARG A 543 -14.82 29.71 -84.98
CA ARG A 543 -14.90 31.08 -85.52
C ARG A 543 -14.84 31.10 -87.04
N ALA A 544 -13.95 30.33 -87.68
CA ALA A 544 -13.86 30.24 -89.14
C ALA A 544 -15.12 29.60 -89.77
N ALA A 545 -15.74 28.63 -89.09
CA ALA A 545 -17.03 28.06 -89.49
C ALA A 545 -18.17 29.08 -89.38
N SER A 546 -18.18 29.92 -88.35
CA SER A 546 -19.19 30.98 -88.20
C SER A 546 -19.06 32.08 -89.27
N GLU A 547 -17.82 32.48 -89.62
CA GLU A 547 -17.58 33.50 -90.65
C GLU A 547 -17.92 33.00 -92.06
N THR A 548 -17.82 31.68 -92.31
CA THR A 548 -18.23 31.06 -93.57
C THR A 548 -19.75 30.89 -93.66
N GLU A 549 -20.44 30.59 -92.54
CA GLU A 549 -21.91 30.59 -92.47
C GLU A 549 -22.50 32.00 -92.64
N ASP A 550 -21.88 33.03 -92.07
CA ASP A 550 -22.32 34.43 -92.24
C ASP A 550 -22.06 34.95 -93.66
N ARG A 551 -20.98 34.51 -94.33
CA ARG A 551 -20.77 34.78 -95.77
C ARG A 551 -21.80 34.07 -96.66
N ALA A 552 -22.30 32.90 -96.26
CA ALA A 552 -23.34 32.17 -96.98
C ALA A 552 -24.75 32.75 -96.74
N ARG A 553 -25.01 33.38 -95.59
CA ARG A 553 -26.28 34.07 -95.28
C ARG A 553 -26.37 35.50 -95.83
N GLY A 554 -25.25 36.07 -96.32
CA GLY A 554 -25.17 37.38 -96.99
C GLY A 554 -25.45 37.40 -98.50
N GLN A 555 -25.51 36.25 -99.17
CA GLN A 555 -25.92 36.15 -100.59
C GLN A 555 -27.38 35.70 -100.69
N GLY A 556 -28.28 36.59 -100.26
CA GLY A 556 -29.71 36.30 -100.23
C GLY A 556 -30.59 37.48 -99.83
N ARG A 557 -30.25 38.71 -100.27
CA ARG A 557 -31.14 39.89 -100.32
C ARG A 557 -30.40 41.07 -100.99
N ASN A 558 -30.75 41.31 -102.26
CA ASN A 558 -30.53 42.49 -103.14
C ASN A 558 -29.24 43.30 -103.03
#